data_AF-A0A2M7YRX0-F1
#
_entry.id   AF-A0A2M7YRX0-F1
#
_cell.length_a   1.000
_cell.length_b   1.000
_cell.length_c   1.000
_cell.angle_alpha   90.00
_cell.angle_beta   90.00
_cell.angle_gamma   90.00
#
_symmetry.space_group_name_H-M   'P 1'
#
loop_
_entity.id
_entity.type
_entity.pdbx_description
1 polymer ?
#
loop_
_entity_poly.entity_id
_entity_poly.type
_entity_poly.pdbx_seq_one_letter_code
_entity_poly.pdbx_strand_id
1 'polypeptide(L)'
;MKTLCMMTLLVVCASIAGAQEPWPYNDNNLGIYFDEGASRYCCGSPPGSFVDMYLILTSPTYATVGGWEAKVHFEGAGAVPISFVPRYQYINAATIPNEYIVGLGGPQPAVDGILVLMDIRLYVVDGMIPVYGYVGPTYYHSADEALPAYVNGADLNVIQVMYPRTGGVDDWVVSINNGCVVDTESASFGTVKSLFR
;
A
#
# COMPACT_ATOMS: atom_id res chain seq x y z
N MET A 1 20.32 25.78 -40.31
CA MET A 1 19.17 25.16 -39.63
C MET A 1 19.72 24.39 -38.44
N LYS A 2 19.48 24.88 -37.21
CA LYS A 2 19.97 24.25 -35.98
C LYS A 2 18.90 23.29 -35.48
N THR A 3 19.13 22.00 -35.66
CA THR A 3 18.29 20.93 -35.12
C THR A 3 18.55 20.85 -33.62
N LEU A 4 17.60 21.34 -32.82
CA LEU A 4 17.61 21.15 -31.37
C LEU A 4 17.22 19.68 -31.10
N CYS A 5 18.16 18.89 -30.62
CA CYS A 5 17.89 17.54 -30.11
C CYS A 5 16.95 17.64 -28.91
N MET A 6 15.69 17.30 -29.11
CA MET A 6 14.71 17.07 -28.06
C MET A 6 15.11 15.79 -27.33
N MET A 7 15.77 15.96 -26.19
CA MET A 7 16.23 14.89 -25.32
C MET A 7 15.02 14.38 -24.53
N THR A 8 14.36 13.35 -25.06
CA THR A 8 13.24 12.67 -24.39
C THR A 8 13.78 12.01 -23.12
N LEU A 9 13.49 12.61 -21.96
CA LEU A 9 13.78 12.04 -20.66
C LEU A 9 12.85 10.83 -20.45
N LEU A 10 13.34 9.64 -20.81
CA LEU A 10 12.66 8.38 -20.54
C LEU A 10 12.79 8.10 -19.04
N VAL A 11 11.75 8.44 -18.27
CA VAL A 11 11.64 8.04 -16.86
C VAL A 11 11.37 6.54 -16.85
N VAL A 12 12.44 5.76 -16.70
CA VAL A 12 12.35 4.31 -16.50
C VAL A 12 11.82 4.10 -15.08
N CYS A 13 10.53 3.78 -14.96
CA CYS A 13 10.00 3.17 -13.75
C CYS A 13 10.63 1.78 -13.62
N ALA A 14 11.78 1.69 -12.98
CA ALA A 14 12.38 0.41 -12.65
C ALA A 14 11.47 -0.29 -11.64
N SER A 15 10.75 -1.32 -12.09
CA SER A 15 10.09 -2.28 -11.23
C SER A 15 11.18 -3.16 -10.60
N ILE A 16 11.72 -2.74 -9.46
CA ILE A 16 12.39 -3.68 -8.57
C ILE A 16 11.30 -4.57 -7.98
N ALA A 17 11.23 -5.81 -8.46
CA ALA A 17 10.53 -6.87 -7.74
C ALA A 17 11.26 -7.05 -6.41
N GLY A 18 10.82 -6.31 -5.38
CA GLY A 18 11.28 -6.54 -4.03
C GLY A 18 10.84 -7.94 -3.64
N ALA A 19 11.79 -8.86 -3.48
CA ALA A 19 11.54 -10.07 -2.72
C ALA A 19 11.06 -9.61 -1.35
N GLN A 20 9.78 -9.83 -1.06
CA GLN A 20 9.18 -9.54 0.24
C GLN A 20 9.99 -10.34 1.27
N GLU A 21 10.84 -9.65 2.04
CA GLU A 21 11.62 -10.35 3.05
C GLU A 21 10.68 -10.95 4.10
N PRO A 22 11.05 -12.09 4.68
CA PRO A 22 10.33 -12.69 5.79
C PRO A 22 10.59 -11.87 7.06
N TRP A 23 10.08 -10.64 7.11
CA TRP A 23 9.58 -10.10 8.37
C TRP A 23 8.46 -11.04 8.83
N PRO A 24 8.25 -11.28 10.14
CA PRO A 24 7.70 -12.53 10.68
C PRO A 24 6.30 -12.95 10.20
N TYR A 25 5.65 -12.13 9.36
CA TYR A 25 4.33 -12.33 8.81
C TYR A 25 4.41 -12.35 7.28
N ASN A 26 4.68 -13.52 6.70
CA ASN A 26 4.49 -13.74 5.26
C ASN A 26 3.02 -13.64 4.82
N ASP A 27 2.11 -13.53 5.80
CA ASP A 27 0.66 -13.52 5.63
C ASP A 27 0.07 -12.18 6.09
N ASN A 28 -1.05 -11.80 5.46
CA ASN A 28 -1.88 -10.63 5.80
C ASN A 28 -1.17 -9.28 5.69
N ASN A 29 -0.37 -9.08 4.65
CA ASN A 29 0.36 -7.83 4.45
C ASN A 29 -0.55 -6.76 3.82
N LEU A 30 -0.55 -5.57 4.38
CA LEU A 30 -1.31 -4.42 3.89
C LEU A 30 -0.34 -3.36 3.37
N GLY A 31 -0.50 -2.98 2.10
CA GLY A 31 0.34 -1.97 1.48
C GLY A 31 -0.42 -1.08 0.51
N ILE A 32 0.23 0.00 0.08
CA ILE A 32 -0.26 0.88 -0.98
C ILE A 32 0.66 0.73 -2.19
N TYR A 33 0.08 0.52 -3.36
CA TYR A 33 0.80 0.20 -4.58
C TYR A 33 0.30 1.00 -5.78
N PHE A 34 1.15 1.18 -6.78
CA PHE A 34 0.82 1.85 -8.06
C PHE A 34 0.25 0.88 -9.11
N ASP A 35 0.13 -0.41 -8.77
CA ASP A 35 -0.44 -1.46 -9.60
C ASP A 35 -1.21 -2.46 -8.75
N GLU A 36 -2.21 -3.11 -9.34
CA GLU A 36 -3.03 -4.13 -8.67
C GLU A 36 -2.27 -5.43 -8.39
N GLY A 37 -1.10 -5.63 -8.98
CA GLY A 37 -0.23 -6.78 -8.73
C GLY A 37 0.68 -6.63 -7.51
N ALA A 38 0.51 -5.56 -6.73
CA ALA A 38 1.30 -5.27 -5.53
C ALA A 38 2.83 -5.23 -5.77
N SER A 39 3.26 -4.83 -6.97
CA SER A 39 4.68 -4.91 -7.37
C SER A 39 5.43 -3.58 -7.29
N ARG A 40 4.72 -2.45 -7.36
CA ARG A 40 5.28 -1.09 -7.38
C ARG A 40 4.74 -0.28 -6.22
N TYR A 41 5.65 0.22 -5.39
CA TYR A 41 5.34 0.96 -4.15
C TYR A 41 6.14 2.26 -4.04
N CYS A 42 6.74 2.67 -5.16
CA CYS A 42 7.45 3.93 -5.31
C CYS A 42 7.29 4.39 -6.76
N CYS A 43 7.17 5.69 -6.98
CA CYS A 43 7.28 6.25 -8.32
C CYS A 43 7.83 7.68 -8.29
N GLY A 44 8.32 8.14 -9.44
CA GLY A 44 8.50 9.56 -9.72
C GLY A 44 7.32 10.05 -10.54
N SER A 45 6.80 11.24 -10.20
CA SER A 45 5.68 11.83 -10.93
C SER A 45 5.85 13.35 -11.05
N PRO A 46 5.68 13.93 -12.26
CA PRO A 46 5.84 15.37 -12.48
C PRO A 46 4.67 16.19 -11.87
N PRO A 47 4.86 17.48 -11.60
CA PRO A 47 3.77 18.38 -11.22
C PRO A 47 2.64 18.38 -12.26
N GLY A 48 1.39 18.50 -11.82
CA GLY A 48 0.20 18.53 -12.67
C GLY A 48 -0.33 17.17 -13.10
N SER A 49 0.26 16.08 -12.60
CA SER A 49 -0.17 14.71 -12.89
C SER A 49 -1.17 14.18 -11.85
N PHE A 50 -1.99 13.22 -12.28
CA PHE A 50 -2.74 12.35 -11.37
C PHE A 50 -1.99 11.04 -11.20
N VAL A 51 -2.00 10.54 -9.96
CA VAL A 51 -1.38 9.28 -9.61
C VAL A 51 -2.44 8.40 -8.98
N ASP A 52 -2.70 7.26 -9.63
CA ASP A 52 -3.61 6.23 -9.16
C ASP A 52 -2.82 5.18 -8.38
N MET A 53 -3.37 4.77 -7.25
CA MET A 53 -2.81 3.81 -6.31
C MET A 53 -3.90 2.92 -5.75
N TYR A 54 -3.50 1.83 -5.10
CA TYR A 54 -4.39 0.81 -4.60
C TYR A 54 -3.95 0.41 -3.18
N LEU A 55 -4.88 0.40 -2.24
CA LEU A 55 -4.69 -0.31 -0.97
C LEU A 55 -4.89 -1.80 -1.23
N ILE A 56 -3.90 -2.62 -0.95
CA ILE A 56 -3.90 -4.04 -1.28
C ILE A 56 -3.54 -4.86 -0.04
N LEU A 57 -4.35 -5.89 0.20
CA LEU A 57 -4.04 -6.99 1.12
C LEU A 57 -3.39 -8.13 0.32
N THR A 58 -2.18 -8.53 0.72
CA THR A 58 -1.44 -9.64 0.11
C THR A 58 -1.25 -10.80 1.11
N SER A 59 -1.23 -12.01 0.55
CA SER A 59 -1.16 -13.29 1.27
C SER A 59 -2.17 -13.41 2.42
N PRO A 60 -3.48 -13.14 2.24
CA PRO A 60 -4.43 -13.29 3.33
C PRO A 60 -4.51 -14.76 3.76
N THR A 61 -4.48 -14.99 5.08
CA THR A 61 -4.66 -16.31 5.70
C THR A 61 -5.94 -17.01 5.22
N TYR A 62 -7.00 -16.22 4.99
CA TYR A 62 -8.28 -16.73 4.47
C TYR A 62 -8.49 -16.34 3.01
N ALA A 63 -9.05 -17.28 2.23
CA ALA A 63 -9.28 -17.08 0.80
C ALA A 63 -10.33 -15.99 0.47
N THR A 64 -11.16 -15.60 1.45
CA THR A 64 -12.19 -14.58 1.28
C THR A 64 -12.20 -13.61 2.46
N VAL A 65 -12.50 -12.35 2.18
CA VAL A 65 -12.58 -11.25 3.16
C VAL A 65 -14.01 -10.70 3.20
N GLY A 66 -14.61 -10.61 4.38
CA GLY A 66 -15.96 -10.07 4.59
C GLY A 66 -16.00 -8.58 4.95
N GLY A 67 -14.88 -8.04 5.39
CA GLY A 67 -14.72 -6.64 5.79
C GLY A 67 -13.29 -6.36 6.23
N TRP A 68 -12.94 -5.09 6.34
CA TRP A 68 -11.60 -4.67 6.73
C TRP A 68 -11.63 -3.32 7.44
N GLU A 69 -10.63 -3.07 8.27
CA GLU A 69 -10.39 -1.79 8.91
C GLU A 69 -8.93 -1.37 8.77
N ALA A 70 -8.73 -0.10 8.44
CA ALA A 70 -7.42 0.52 8.41
C ALA A 70 -7.54 2.05 8.44
N LYS A 71 -6.50 2.70 8.92
CA LYS A 71 -6.22 4.11 8.70
C LYS A 71 -5.26 4.25 7.53
N VAL A 72 -5.58 5.13 6.58
CA VAL A 72 -4.76 5.40 5.40
C VAL A 72 -4.56 6.89 5.28
N HIS A 73 -3.32 7.35 5.37
CA HIS A 73 -3.01 8.77 5.26
C HIS A 73 -1.73 9.01 4.47
N PHE A 74 -1.60 10.25 4.00
CA PHE A 74 -0.42 10.70 3.25
C PHE A 74 0.17 11.93 3.92
N GLU A 75 1.49 11.98 3.97
CA GLU A 75 2.27 13.14 4.42
C GLU A 75 3.12 13.69 3.28
N GLY A 76 3.48 14.97 3.39
CA GLY A 76 4.26 15.69 2.37
C GLY A 76 3.39 16.63 1.54
N ALA A 77 3.93 17.81 1.23
CA ALA A 77 3.22 18.87 0.51
C ALA A 77 3.26 18.72 -1.03
N GLY A 78 3.89 17.65 -1.54
CA GLY A 78 4.07 17.43 -2.98
C GLY A 78 2.82 16.93 -3.72
N ALA A 79 1.81 16.43 -3.01
CA ALA A 79 0.55 15.98 -3.59
C ALA A 79 -0.63 16.24 -2.66
N VAL A 80 -1.82 16.31 -3.25
CA VAL A 80 -3.09 16.45 -2.53
C VAL A 80 -3.96 15.23 -2.81
N PRO A 81 -4.55 14.59 -1.78
CA PRO A 81 -5.50 13.52 -1.99
C PRO A 81 -6.77 14.00 -2.68
N ILE A 82 -7.17 13.29 -3.73
CA ILE A 82 -8.38 13.58 -4.52
C ILE A 82 -9.51 12.64 -4.10
N SER A 83 -9.22 11.34 -3.99
CA SER A 83 -10.24 10.37 -3.62
C SER A 83 -9.65 9.12 -2.98
N PHE A 84 -10.44 8.53 -2.10
CA PHE A 84 -10.24 7.22 -1.48
C PHE A 84 -11.57 6.49 -1.57
N VAL A 85 -11.63 5.43 -2.37
CA VAL A 85 -12.90 4.74 -2.67
C VAL A 85 -12.71 3.25 -2.41
N PRO A 86 -13.24 2.71 -1.30
CA PRO A 86 -13.27 1.28 -1.07
C PRO A 86 -13.86 0.55 -2.29
N ARG A 87 -13.28 -0.60 -2.64
CA ARG A 87 -13.73 -1.38 -3.78
C ARG A 87 -14.95 -2.24 -3.38
N TYR A 88 -15.67 -2.71 -4.40
CA TYR A 88 -16.87 -3.56 -4.28
C TYR A 88 -18.11 -2.83 -3.72
N GLN A 89 -19.15 -3.59 -3.36
CA GLN A 89 -20.26 -3.05 -2.59
C GLN A 89 -19.83 -2.97 -1.13
N TYR A 90 -19.97 -1.80 -0.50
CA TYR A 90 -19.47 -1.60 0.85
C TYR A 90 -20.32 -0.63 1.66
N ILE A 91 -20.15 -0.72 2.98
CA ILE A 91 -20.53 0.31 3.96
C ILE A 91 -19.26 0.69 4.71
N ASN A 92 -18.93 1.98 4.73
CA ASN A 92 -17.88 2.50 5.61
C ASN A 92 -18.53 3.10 6.86
N ALA A 93 -18.25 2.51 8.01
CA ALA A 93 -18.76 2.94 9.31
C ALA A 93 -17.78 3.85 10.08
N ALA A 94 -16.60 4.11 9.52
CA ALA A 94 -15.64 5.02 10.15
C ALA A 94 -16.17 6.45 10.21
N THR A 95 -15.91 7.13 11.33
CA THR A 95 -16.35 8.50 11.59
C THR A 95 -15.18 9.50 11.66
N ILE A 96 -13.95 9.00 11.75
CA ILE A 96 -12.73 9.79 11.83
C ILE A 96 -12.12 9.92 10.41
N PRO A 97 -11.63 11.10 10.01
CA PRO A 97 -10.96 11.26 8.73
C PRO A 97 -9.81 10.27 8.56
N ASN A 98 -9.63 9.79 7.33
CA ASN A 98 -8.59 8.83 6.94
C ASN A 98 -8.73 7.43 7.58
N GLU A 99 -9.79 7.18 8.34
CA GLU A 99 -10.11 5.85 8.85
C GLU A 99 -11.20 5.19 8.00
N TYR A 100 -11.11 3.88 7.89
CA TYR A 100 -12.01 3.05 7.12
C TYR A 100 -12.35 1.83 7.96
N ILE A 101 -13.64 1.63 8.23
CA ILE A 101 -14.18 0.43 8.88
C ILE A 101 -15.23 -0.09 7.92
N VAL A 102 -14.82 -0.98 7.04
CA VAL A 102 -15.52 -1.33 5.81
C VAL A 102 -16.12 -2.72 5.94
N GLY A 103 -17.45 -2.79 5.96
CA GLY A 103 -18.19 -4.04 5.74
C GLY A 103 -18.46 -4.21 4.25
N LEU A 104 -18.15 -5.38 3.69
CA LEU A 104 -18.38 -5.68 2.28
C LEU A 104 -19.77 -6.31 2.11
N GLY A 105 -20.45 -6.00 1.00
CA GLY A 105 -21.78 -6.52 0.68
C GLY A 105 -21.84 -8.04 0.49
N GLY A 106 -20.68 -8.66 0.31
CA GLY A 106 -20.47 -10.10 0.39
C GLY A 106 -18.97 -10.43 0.43
N PRO A 107 -18.59 -11.67 0.79
CA PRO A 107 -17.20 -12.11 0.85
C PRO A 107 -16.49 -11.90 -0.49
N GLN A 108 -15.34 -11.21 -0.45
CA GLN A 108 -14.52 -10.96 -1.64
C GLN A 108 -13.34 -11.93 -1.67
N PRO A 109 -13.13 -12.66 -2.77
CA PRO A 109 -12.03 -13.62 -2.87
C PRO A 109 -10.71 -12.90 -3.12
N ALA A 110 -9.65 -13.36 -2.45
CA ALA A 110 -8.29 -13.03 -2.85
C ALA A 110 -7.89 -13.91 -4.03
N VAL A 111 -7.44 -13.29 -5.12
CA VAL A 111 -6.99 -13.97 -6.34
C VAL A 111 -5.47 -13.99 -6.33
N ASP A 112 -4.87 -15.18 -6.43
CA ASP A 112 -3.42 -15.36 -6.34
C ASP A 112 -2.80 -14.73 -5.08
N GLY A 113 -3.54 -14.80 -3.97
CA GLY A 113 -3.13 -14.22 -2.69
C GLY A 113 -3.21 -12.69 -2.65
N ILE A 114 -3.89 -12.03 -3.60
CA ILE A 114 -4.01 -10.58 -3.67
C ILE A 114 -5.49 -10.18 -3.61
N LEU A 115 -5.80 -9.17 -2.79
CA LEU A 115 -7.10 -8.51 -2.76
C LEU A 115 -6.92 -6.98 -2.73
N VAL A 116 -7.42 -6.32 -3.78
CA VAL A 116 -7.48 -4.86 -3.82
C VAL A 116 -8.68 -4.37 -3.00
N LEU A 117 -8.41 -3.57 -1.98
CA LEU A 117 -9.40 -3.10 -1.00
C LEU A 117 -9.95 -1.71 -1.31
N MET A 118 -9.13 -0.81 -1.87
CA MET A 118 -9.50 0.59 -2.09
C MET A 118 -8.70 1.19 -3.24
N ASP A 119 -9.37 1.97 -4.09
CA ASP A 119 -8.76 2.82 -5.11
C ASP A 119 -8.42 4.18 -4.50
N ILE A 120 -7.19 4.65 -4.71
CA ILE A 120 -6.65 5.90 -4.17
C ILE A 120 -6.19 6.77 -5.33
N ARG A 121 -6.54 8.04 -5.32
CA ARG A 121 -6.07 9.00 -6.32
C ARG A 121 -5.51 10.25 -5.67
N LEU A 122 -4.30 10.63 -6.07
CA LEU A 122 -3.66 11.88 -5.68
C LEU A 122 -3.43 12.78 -6.90
N TYR A 123 -3.36 14.09 -6.65
CA TYR A 123 -2.89 15.07 -7.63
C TYR A 123 -1.56 15.65 -7.18
N VAL A 124 -0.54 15.54 -8.03
CA VAL A 124 0.82 15.99 -7.72
C VAL A 124 0.91 17.49 -7.99
N VAL A 125 1.14 18.27 -6.94
CA VAL A 125 1.29 19.73 -7.01
C VAL A 125 2.74 20.15 -7.19
N ASP A 126 3.69 19.36 -6.65
CA ASP A 126 5.12 19.61 -6.78
C ASP A 126 5.88 18.27 -6.89
N GLY A 127 6.67 18.14 -7.96
CA GLY A 127 7.47 16.96 -8.27
C GLY A 127 8.80 16.87 -7.51
N MET A 128 9.19 17.95 -6.82
CA MET A 128 10.44 18.03 -6.05
C MET A 128 10.23 17.74 -4.56
N ILE A 129 8.98 17.79 -4.08
CA ILE A 129 8.63 17.52 -2.69
C ILE A 129 8.16 16.05 -2.59
N PRO A 130 8.80 15.23 -1.75
CA PRO A 130 8.38 13.85 -1.57
C PRO A 130 7.04 13.76 -0.85
N VAL A 131 6.30 12.68 -1.16
CA VAL A 131 5.04 12.32 -0.51
C VAL A 131 5.15 10.88 -0.02
N TYR A 132 4.66 10.62 1.18
CA TYR A 132 4.74 9.34 1.86
C TYR A 132 3.34 8.87 2.22
N GLY A 133 3.01 7.63 1.93
CA GLY A 133 1.74 7.02 2.32
C GLY A 133 1.93 6.00 3.43
N TYR A 134 1.00 5.98 4.37
CA TYR A 134 1.06 5.20 5.59
C TYR A 134 -0.24 4.41 5.78
N VAL A 135 -0.11 3.24 6.39
CA VAL A 135 -1.24 2.41 6.81
C VAL A 135 -1.09 2.06 8.30
N GLY A 136 -2.18 2.12 9.05
CA GLY A 136 -2.15 1.86 10.49
C GLY A 136 -3.52 1.48 11.03
N PRO A 137 -3.64 1.27 12.36
CA PRO A 137 -4.92 0.96 13.00
C PRO A 137 -5.88 2.13 12.93
N THR A 138 -7.17 1.82 12.97
CA THR A 138 -8.23 2.79 13.29
C THR A 138 -8.21 3.12 14.78
N TYR A 139 -8.84 4.23 15.17
CA TYR A 139 -8.94 4.58 16.59
C TYR A 139 -9.70 3.52 17.38
N TYR A 140 -10.85 3.09 16.86
CA TYR A 140 -11.61 1.94 17.33
C TYR A 140 -11.21 0.71 16.52
N HIS A 141 -10.07 0.15 16.87
CA HIS A 141 -9.52 -1.06 16.26
C HIS A 141 -10.12 -2.31 16.93
N SER A 142 -10.31 -3.34 16.12
CA SER A 142 -10.93 -4.62 16.49
C SER A 142 -9.91 -5.67 16.94
N ALA A 143 -8.64 -5.51 16.55
CA ALA A 143 -7.54 -6.36 17.00
C ALA A 143 -6.92 -5.83 18.31
N ASP A 144 -6.33 -6.68 19.15
CA ASP A 144 -5.72 -6.23 20.41
C ASP A 144 -4.36 -5.53 20.20
N GLU A 145 -3.68 -5.83 19.08
CA GLU A 145 -2.32 -5.37 18.80
C GLU A 145 -2.23 -3.93 18.25
N ALA A 146 -3.35 -3.18 18.20
CA ALA A 146 -3.41 -1.87 17.55
C ALA A 146 -2.84 -1.91 16.13
N LEU A 147 -3.30 -2.88 15.35
CA LEU A 147 -2.97 -3.07 13.96
C LEU A 147 -4.24 -3.04 13.09
N PRO A 148 -4.13 -2.73 11.79
CA PRO A 148 -5.25 -2.92 10.87
C PRO A 148 -5.71 -4.38 10.91
N ALA A 149 -6.98 -4.64 10.59
CA ALA A 149 -7.52 -6.00 10.61
C ALA A 149 -8.54 -6.24 9.48
N TYR A 150 -8.77 -7.50 9.15
CA TYR A 150 -9.86 -7.91 8.29
C TYR A 150 -10.66 -9.05 8.92
N VAL A 151 -11.86 -9.27 8.38
CA VAL A 151 -12.75 -10.32 8.84
C VAL A 151 -12.80 -11.43 7.79
N ASN A 152 -12.72 -12.69 8.24
CA ASN A 152 -12.86 -13.84 7.35
C ASN A 152 -14.23 -13.84 6.67
N GLY A 153 -14.25 -13.91 5.34
CA GLY A 153 -15.48 -13.92 4.55
C GLY A 153 -16.35 -15.17 4.75
N ALA A 154 -15.78 -16.30 5.20
CA ALA A 154 -16.54 -17.52 5.50
C ALA A 154 -17.13 -17.54 6.92
N ASP A 155 -16.53 -16.80 7.85
CA ASP A 155 -16.99 -16.66 9.23
C ASP A 155 -16.70 -15.25 9.74
N LEU A 156 -17.75 -14.42 9.79
CA LEU A 156 -17.63 -13.00 10.14
C LEU A 156 -17.26 -12.75 11.61
N ASN A 157 -17.14 -13.79 12.44
CA ASN A 157 -16.67 -13.69 13.82
C ASN A 157 -15.15 -13.86 13.96
N VAL A 158 -14.46 -14.20 12.88
CA VAL A 158 -13.00 -14.40 12.88
C VAL A 158 -12.33 -13.14 12.33
N ILE A 159 -11.65 -12.43 13.22
CA ILE A 159 -10.84 -11.25 12.90
C ILE A 159 -9.39 -11.69 12.73
N GLN A 160 -8.75 -11.18 11.69
CA GLN A 160 -7.35 -11.44 11.37
C GLN A 160 -6.59 -10.12 11.26
N VAL A 161 -5.47 -10.05 11.97
CA VAL A 161 -4.58 -8.90 11.95
C VAL A 161 -3.90 -8.77 10.59
N MET A 162 -3.77 -7.54 10.11
CA MET A 162 -2.96 -7.16 8.95
C MET A 162 -1.72 -6.40 9.39
N TYR A 163 -0.61 -6.63 8.70
CA TYR A 163 0.66 -6.00 8.99
C TYR A 163 1.01 -5.00 7.89
N PRO A 164 1.42 -3.76 8.21
CA PRO A 164 1.99 -2.86 7.21
C PRO A 164 3.12 -3.57 6.46
N ARG A 165 3.13 -3.43 5.13
CA ARG A 165 4.06 -4.13 4.25
C ARG A 165 5.53 -3.93 4.64
N THR A 166 5.88 -2.73 5.09
CA THR A 166 7.26 -2.36 5.46
C THR A 166 7.27 -1.85 6.88
N GLY A 167 8.07 -2.49 7.74
CA GLY A 167 8.30 -2.03 9.11
C GLY A 167 7.06 -2.07 10.01
N GLY A 168 6.84 -1.00 10.76
CA GLY A 168 5.70 -0.83 11.67
C GLY A 168 4.66 0.18 11.19
N VAL A 169 3.72 0.51 12.07
CA VAL A 169 2.61 1.45 11.79
C VAL A 169 3.06 2.90 11.56
N ASP A 170 4.27 3.25 12.01
CA ASP A 170 4.89 4.56 11.84
C ASP A 170 5.77 4.64 10.58
N ASP A 171 5.95 3.52 9.88
CA ASP A 171 6.74 3.46 8.66
C ASP A 171 5.85 3.66 7.42
N TRP A 172 6.35 4.43 6.47
CA TRP A 172 5.66 4.63 5.21
C TRP A 172 5.74 3.37 4.34
N VAL A 173 4.63 3.02 3.69
CA VAL A 173 4.52 1.84 2.82
C VAL A 173 4.64 2.16 1.34
N VAL A 174 4.50 3.45 0.98
CA VAL A 174 4.59 3.94 -0.41
C VAL A 174 5.21 5.33 -0.45
N SER A 175 5.90 5.66 -1.55
CA SER A 175 6.42 7.00 -1.79
C SER A 175 6.19 7.51 -3.21
N ILE A 176 6.11 8.84 -3.34
CA ILE A 176 6.18 9.56 -4.60
C ILE A 176 7.35 10.54 -4.50
N ASN A 177 8.21 10.58 -5.52
CA ASN A 177 9.36 11.50 -5.63
C ASN A 177 10.43 11.38 -4.52
N ASN A 178 10.49 10.25 -3.80
CA ASN A 178 11.54 9.98 -2.79
C ASN A 178 12.42 8.76 -3.10
N GLY A 179 12.14 8.03 -4.19
CA GLY A 179 12.71 6.69 -4.38
C GLY A 179 12.05 5.65 -3.47
N CYS A 180 12.40 4.38 -3.68
CA CYS A 180 11.74 3.25 -3.01
C CYS A 180 12.28 3.02 -1.61
N VAL A 181 11.44 2.53 -0.69
CA VAL A 181 11.96 1.88 0.53
C VAL A 181 12.82 0.73 0.02
N VAL A 182 14.12 0.80 0.26
CA VAL A 182 14.94 -0.40 0.25
C VAL A 182 14.79 -0.98 1.64
N ASP A 183 14.32 -2.23 1.72
CA ASP A 183 14.39 -2.97 2.97
C ASP A 183 15.83 -2.87 3.47
N THR A 184 15.98 -2.52 4.74
CA THR A 184 17.25 -2.23 5.42
C THR A 184 18.34 -3.24 5.06
N GLU A 185 19.63 -2.88 5.13
CA GLU A 185 20.76 -3.71 4.66
C GLU A 185 20.71 -5.22 5.03
N SER A 186 20.06 -5.59 6.15
CA SER A 186 19.84 -6.99 6.51
C SER A 186 19.05 -7.76 5.45
N ALA A 187 18.10 -7.10 4.80
CA ALA A 187 17.16 -7.66 3.84
C ALA A 187 17.67 -7.64 2.39
N SER A 188 18.38 -6.58 2.02
CA SER A 188 18.91 -6.42 0.65
C SER A 188 20.28 -7.09 0.44
N PHE A 189 21.06 -7.33 1.50
CA PHE A 189 22.39 -7.98 1.43
C PHE A 189 22.52 -9.25 2.28
N GLY A 190 21.53 -9.64 3.09
CA GLY A 190 21.60 -10.84 3.94
C GLY A 190 21.84 -12.11 3.13
N THR A 191 21.12 -12.26 2.01
CA THR A 191 21.29 -13.37 1.06
C THR A 191 22.63 -13.29 0.32
N VAL A 192 23.10 -12.10 -0.08
CA VAL A 192 24.42 -11.96 -0.74
C VAL A 192 25.57 -12.31 0.22
N LYS A 193 25.48 -11.93 1.49
CA LYS A 193 26.47 -12.27 2.52
C LYS A 193 26.50 -13.76 2.87
N SER A 194 25.40 -14.50 2.66
CA SER A 194 25.36 -15.96 2.84
C SER A 194 26.10 -16.75 1.76
N LEU A 195 26.34 -16.17 0.57
CA LEU A 195 27.05 -16.81 -0.55
C LEU A 195 28.58 -16.76 -0.43
N PHE A 196 29.12 -15.96 0.50
CA PHE A 196 30.56 -15.81 0.74
C PHE A 196 31.01 -16.41 2.10
N ARG A 197 30.29 -17.41 2.62
CA ARG A 197 30.72 -18.20 3.78
C ARG A 197 31.31 -19.53 3.37
#